data_AF-A0AA85IQ69-F1
#
_entry.id   AF-A0AA85IQ69-F1
#
_cell.length_a   1.000
_cell.length_b   1.000
_cell.length_c   1.000
_cell.angle_alpha   90.00
_cell.angle_beta   90.00
_cell.angle_gamma   90.00
#
_symmetry.space_group_name_H-M   'P 1'
#
loop_
_entity.id
_entity.type
_entity.pdbx_description
1 polymer ?
#
loop_
_entity_poly.entity_id
_entity_poly.type
_entity_poly.pdbx_seq_one_letter_code
_entity_poly.pdbx_strand_id
1 'polypeptide(L)'
;MEYYSDEPIRNSLTRICFATYEQMELYKQFPEVVGIDSTYNTNKGKYSLFQLLVTDNFGRERLVLFAWTRKEFKRDVVWILDCFRQIMEDTSQTESFIMDCAQAEIAAVKLTHTEAHIVLCSFHVCRAFCRKTRNPIVKNYLCRLVQCKIRSEVISRLDATVSQYLQRRWMHRRELWAACFRDNVLTFGNDTNNRVESSHKQMKRYLQRSDSLHKSMLKVFKWHQQSFARIQQEATIAQSRCFTYPCSQRLLPIIRLLTPYAARKVIREYERRRWAVVEVESFDYVFFQDNGNRVEVDLSACTCTCVTFQTFRYPCRHLLLVHLRKPHFTVNHVMHNCKQWAWSRSLFASQCTSAVIPRNQGDILNTKNRIINAGMKRISDKFGEVFANTYADGVIAGINRVLNM
;
A
#
# COMPACT_ATOMS: atom_id res chain seq x y z
N MET A 1 25.86 16.72 6.09
CA MET A 1 25.13 17.98 5.85
C MET A 1 25.84 18.64 4.68
N GLU A 2 25.23 18.59 3.48
CA GLU A 2 25.85 19.11 2.26
C GLU A 2 25.22 20.47 1.91
N TYR A 3 26.05 21.43 1.51
CA TYR A 3 25.63 22.76 1.10
C TYR A 3 26.01 22.99 -0.36
N TYR A 4 25.08 23.49 -1.18
CA TYR A 4 25.34 23.88 -2.58
C TYR A 4 24.78 25.28 -2.86
N SER A 5 25.63 26.16 -3.40
CA SER A 5 25.28 27.52 -3.83
C SER A 5 25.42 27.66 -5.35
N ASP A 6 24.31 27.81 -6.06
CA ASP A 6 24.31 28.25 -7.46
C ASP A 6 23.70 29.66 -7.51
N GLU A 7 24.55 30.68 -7.45
CA GLU A 7 24.43 32.00 -8.10
C GLU A 7 25.47 32.98 -7.49
N PRO A 8 26.24 33.72 -8.31
CA PRO A 8 27.14 34.73 -7.80
C PRO A 8 26.32 35.96 -7.36
N ILE A 9 26.60 36.48 -6.15
CA ILE A 9 26.00 37.67 -5.50
C ILE A 9 24.77 37.39 -4.59
N ARG A 10 24.86 36.36 -3.74
CA ARG A 10 24.56 36.42 -2.29
C ARG A 10 24.77 35.02 -1.75
N ASN A 11 25.61 34.87 -0.72
CA ASN A 11 25.79 33.64 0.06
C ASN A 11 24.50 33.28 0.84
N SER A 12 23.42 33.02 0.11
CA SER A 12 22.12 32.70 0.67
C SER A 12 21.86 31.23 0.47
N LEU A 13 21.71 30.53 1.60
CA LEU A 13 21.24 29.16 1.65
C LEU A 13 20.00 28.99 0.75
N THR A 14 19.95 27.96 -0.09
CA THR A 14 18.81 27.72 -0.98
C THR A 14 18.11 26.41 -0.67
N ARG A 15 18.88 25.42 -0.24
CA ARG A 15 18.48 24.02 -0.09
C ARG A 15 19.24 23.41 1.10
N ILE A 16 18.56 22.57 1.87
CA ILE A 16 19.12 21.75 2.96
C ILE A 16 18.51 20.37 2.86
N CYS A 17 19.31 19.33 3.06
CA CYS A 17 18.86 17.95 3.15
C CYS A 17 19.65 17.22 4.24
N PHE A 18 18.97 16.41 5.04
CA PHE A 18 19.62 15.53 6.00
C PHE A 18 18.70 14.37 6.41
N ALA A 19 19.33 13.31 6.89
CA ALA A 19 18.70 12.21 7.61
C ALA A 19 19.55 11.89 8.85
N THR A 20 18.93 11.29 9.88
CA THR A 20 19.67 10.70 11.01
C THR A 20 20.05 9.25 10.70
N TYR A 21 20.94 8.67 11.50
CA TYR A 21 21.32 7.26 11.35
C TYR A 21 20.10 6.33 11.46
N GLU A 22 19.19 6.60 12.40
CA GLU A 22 17.96 5.82 12.59
C GLU A 22 17.05 5.88 11.36
N GLN A 23 17.02 7.01 10.66
CA GLN A 23 16.26 7.18 9.42
C GLN A 23 16.87 6.39 8.26
N MET A 24 18.19 6.34 8.18
CA MET A 24 18.91 5.52 7.19
C MET A 24 18.64 4.03 7.43
N GLU A 25 18.72 3.56 8.68
CA GLU A 25 18.42 2.17 9.03
C GLU A 25 16.95 1.81 8.79
N LEU A 26 16.03 2.74 9.03
CA LEU A 26 14.61 2.56 8.69
C LEU A 26 14.40 2.37 7.19
N TYR A 27 15.10 3.15 6.35
CA TYR A 27 15.01 3.00 4.91
C TYR A 27 15.60 1.66 4.45
N LYS A 28 16.79 1.27 4.94
CA LYS A 28 17.39 -0.03 4.63
C LYS A 28 16.48 -1.21 4.98
N GLN A 29 15.67 -1.06 6.03
CA GLN A 29 14.73 -2.09 6.44
C GLN A 29 13.46 -2.14 5.59
N PHE A 30 13.01 -1.00 5.05
CA PHE A 30 11.73 -0.85 4.35
C PHE A 30 11.86 0.03 3.07
N PRO A 31 12.71 -0.35 2.10
CA PRO A 31 13.06 0.52 0.98
C PRO A 31 12.00 0.59 -0.14
N GLU A 32 11.05 -0.34 -0.18
CA GLU A 32 10.31 -0.68 -1.40
C GLU A 32 9.31 0.39 -1.84
N VAL A 33 8.71 1.12 -0.89
CA VAL A 33 7.68 2.13 -1.16
C VAL A 33 8.01 3.42 -0.43
N VAL A 34 8.28 4.48 -1.20
CA VAL A 34 8.63 5.82 -0.69
C VAL A 34 7.53 6.82 -0.98
N GLY A 35 6.98 7.45 0.05
CA GLY A 35 6.13 8.62 -0.07
C GLY A 35 6.95 9.91 -0.13
N ILE A 36 6.62 10.84 -1.03
CA ILE A 36 7.20 12.19 -1.08
C ILE A 36 6.07 13.23 -1.14
N ASP A 37 6.21 14.29 -0.35
CA ASP A 37 5.29 15.44 -0.36
C ASP A 37 6.01 16.65 0.21
N SER A 38 5.57 17.85 -0.17
CA SER A 38 6.04 19.11 0.37
C SER A 38 5.00 19.77 1.27
N THR A 39 5.46 20.64 2.17
CA THR A 39 4.58 21.48 2.95
C THR A 39 5.12 22.89 3.17
N TYR A 40 4.24 23.87 3.01
CA TYR A 40 4.56 25.30 3.11
C TYR A 40 4.21 25.88 4.49
N ASN A 41 4.62 27.13 4.73
CA ASN A 41 4.38 27.90 5.95
C ASN A 41 5.02 27.33 7.22
N THR A 42 6.20 26.74 7.10
CA THR A 42 6.92 26.14 8.24
C THR A 42 7.93 27.09 8.89
N ASN A 43 8.28 28.19 8.23
CA ASN A 43 9.34 29.12 8.64
C ASN A 43 9.19 30.51 7.97
N LYS A 44 9.84 31.53 8.53
CA LYS A 44 9.85 32.93 8.08
C LYS A 44 10.50 33.11 6.70
N GLY A 45 11.47 32.25 6.38
CA GLY A 45 12.18 32.25 5.09
C GLY A 45 11.36 31.73 3.92
N LYS A 46 10.12 31.26 4.16
CA LYS A 46 9.23 30.65 3.17
C LYS A 46 9.83 29.43 2.45
N TYR A 47 10.72 28.70 3.11
CA TYR A 47 11.18 27.41 2.59
C TYR A 47 10.05 26.40 2.69
N SER A 48 9.88 25.61 1.64
CA SER A 48 9.05 24.42 1.65
C SER A 48 9.81 23.29 2.33
N LEU A 49 9.11 22.54 3.17
CA LEU A 49 9.64 21.36 3.85
C LEU A 49 9.15 20.12 3.12
N PHE A 50 10.08 19.36 2.56
CA PHE A 50 9.85 18.04 1.98
C PHE A 50 10.12 16.95 3.00
N GLN A 51 9.29 15.93 2.95
CA GLN A 51 9.44 14.72 3.73
C GLN A 51 9.42 13.52 2.79
N LEU A 52 10.42 12.63 2.94
CA LEU A 52 10.36 11.30 2.35
C LEU A 52 10.04 10.30 3.46
N LEU A 53 9.04 9.45 3.23
CA LEU A 53 8.51 8.50 4.20
C LEU A 53 8.50 7.10 3.61
N VAL A 54 8.69 6.08 4.43
CA VAL A 54 8.51 4.66 4.08
C VAL A 54 7.42 4.04 4.92
N THR A 55 6.87 2.89 4.52
CA THR A 55 5.89 2.14 5.32
C THR A 55 6.56 1.01 6.09
N ASP A 56 6.44 0.99 7.42
CA ASP A 56 6.97 -0.08 8.26
C ASP A 56 6.10 -1.35 8.23
N ASN A 57 6.60 -2.40 8.89
CA ASN A 57 5.93 -3.69 9.06
C ASN A 57 4.60 -3.63 9.87
N PHE A 58 4.28 -2.50 10.52
CA PHE A 58 2.97 -2.24 11.15
C PHE A 58 2.03 -1.44 10.24
N GLY A 59 2.43 -1.16 9.00
CA GLY A 59 1.67 -0.37 8.05
C GLY A 59 1.62 1.11 8.41
N ARG A 60 2.61 1.63 9.13
CA ARG A 60 2.73 3.04 9.55
C ARG A 60 3.84 3.71 8.74
N GLU A 61 3.66 5.00 8.45
CA GLU A 61 4.74 5.78 7.82
C GLU A 61 5.87 6.07 8.81
N ARG A 62 7.09 6.02 8.30
CA ARG A 62 8.33 6.32 9.00
C ARG A 62 9.12 7.30 8.15
N LEU A 63 9.52 8.39 8.79
CA LEU A 63 10.18 9.49 8.11
C LEU A 63 11.65 9.15 7.91
N VAL A 64 12.10 9.13 6.67
CA VAL A 64 13.48 8.73 6.34
C VAL A 64 14.35 9.91 5.89
N LEU A 65 13.76 11.01 5.44
CA LEU A 65 14.57 12.17 5.03
C LEU A 65 13.80 13.48 5.14
N PHE A 66 14.53 14.52 5.53
CA PHE A 66 14.06 15.91 5.51
C PHE A 66 14.79 16.69 4.44
N ALA A 67 14.05 17.54 3.74
CA ALA A 67 14.66 18.60 2.96
C ALA A 67 13.90 19.92 3.08
N TRP A 68 14.63 21.03 3.05
CA TRP A 68 14.05 22.35 2.87
C TRP A 68 14.56 22.96 1.58
N THR A 69 13.65 23.50 0.78
CA THR A 69 14.00 24.20 -0.45
C THR A 69 13.27 25.53 -0.52
N ARG A 70 13.93 26.54 -1.08
CA ARG A 70 13.32 27.87 -1.29
C ARG A 70 12.35 27.89 -2.48
N LYS A 71 12.51 26.95 -3.40
CA LYS A 71 11.73 26.74 -4.61
C LYS A 71 11.42 25.26 -4.78
N GLU A 72 10.36 24.95 -5.51
CA GLU A 72 9.89 23.59 -5.78
C GLU A 72 9.91 23.30 -7.28
N PHE A 73 10.92 23.82 -8.00
CA PHE A 73 11.08 23.49 -9.41
C PHE A 73 11.62 22.06 -9.56
N LYS A 74 11.53 21.51 -10.77
CA LYS A 74 12.08 20.18 -11.08
C LYS A 74 13.51 20.01 -10.57
N ARG A 75 14.39 20.99 -10.79
CA ARG A 75 15.79 20.95 -10.34
C ARG A 75 15.95 20.86 -8.82
N ASP A 76 15.03 21.45 -8.06
CA ASP A 76 15.07 21.44 -6.60
C ASP A 76 14.68 20.05 -6.09
N VAL A 77 13.67 19.43 -6.70
CA VAL A 77 13.25 18.06 -6.35
C VAL A 77 14.26 17.02 -6.82
N VAL A 78 14.86 17.20 -8.01
CA VAL A 78 15.98 16.35 -8.47
C VAL A 78 17.11 16.38 -7.45
N TRP A 79 17.50 17.57 -6.98
CA TRP A 79 18.53 17.70 -5.95
C TRP A 79 18.15 16.97 -4.64
N ILE A 80 16.89 17.04 -4.20
CA ILE A 80 16.43 16.27 -3.02
C ILE A 80 16.61 14.76 -3.25
N LEU A 81 16.20 14.27 -4.42
CA LEU A 81 16.29 12.85 -4.76
C LEU A 81 17.74 12.40 -4.95
N ASP A 82 18.64 13.28 -5.42
CA ASP A 82 20.08 13.00 -5.48
C ASP A 82 20.69 12.88 -4.08
N CYS A 83 20.34 13.80 -3.17
CA CYS A 83 20.73 13.69 -1.77
C CYS A 83 20.16 12.42 -1.12
N PHE A 84 18.94 12.03 -1.45
CA PHE A 84 18.36 10.78 -0.99
C PHE A 84 19.18 9.56 -1.43
N ARG A 85 19.59 9.50 -2.71
CA ARG A 85 20.48 8.43 -3.21
C ARG A 85 21.83 8.42 -2.50
N GLN A 86 22.43 9.59 -2.28
CA GLN A 86 23.72 9.70 -1.60
C GLN A 86 23.66 9.31 -0.13
N ILE A 87 22.64 9.79 0.59
CA ILE A 87 22.48 9.54 2.03
C ILE A 87 22.09 8.09 2.30
N MET A 88 21.23 7.50 1.47
CA MET A 88 20.78 6.12 1.67
C MET A 88 21.72 5.07 1.09
N GLU A 89 22.76 5.49 0.36
CA GLU A 89 23.77 4.69 -0.35
C GLU A 89 23.21 3.83 -1.50
N ASP A 90 22.21 2.99 -1.24
CA ASP A 90 21.51 2.18 -2.23
C ASP A 90 20.00 2.45 -2.19
N THR A 91 19.44 2.88 -3.32
CA THR A 91 18.01 3.14 -3.47
C THR A 91 17.35 2.30 -4.57
N SER A 92 18.10 1.34 -5.12
CA SER A 92 17.66 0.46 -6.23
C SER A 92 16.46 -0.41 -5.86
N GLN A 93 16.28 -0.67 -4.57
CA GLN A 93 15.16 -1.43 -4.03
C GLN A 93 13.85 -0.62 -3.96
N THR A 94 13.87 0.69 -4.26
CA THR A 94 12.64 1.49 -4.31
C THR A 94 11.83 1.12 -5.54
N GLU A 95 10.80 0.28 -5.36
CA GLU A 95 9.92 -0.17 -6.45
C GLU A 95 8.85 0.88 -6.78
N SER A 96 8.48 1.75 -5.84
CA SER A 96 7.40 2.72 -6.06
C SER A 96 7.50 4.01 -5.25
N PHE A 97 7.12 5.13 -5.88
CA PHE A 97 6.93 6.43 -5.25
C PHE A 97 5.46 6.82 -5.15
N ILE A 98 5.00 7.17 -3.95
CA ILE A 98 3.67 7.72 -3.70
C ILE A 98 3.79 9.24 -3.56
N MET A 99 3.14 10.00 -4.43
CA MET A 99 3.31 11.46 -4.45
C MET A 99 2.01 12.21 -4.79
N ASP A 100 2.05 13.54 -4.74
CA ASP A 100 0.95 14.38 -5.16
C ASP A 100 0.85 14.46 -6.70
N CYS A 101 0.19 15.49 -7.26
CA CYS A 101 0.08 15.65 -8.72
C CYS A 101 1.08 16.69 -9.29
N ALA A 102 2.11 17.08 -8.54
CA ALA A 102 3.08 18.09 -8.93
C ALA A 102 3.94 17.61 -10.10
N GLN A 103 3.93 18.40 -11.17
CA GLN A 103 4.70 18.05 -12.37
C GLN A 103 6.22 18.04 -12.12
N ALA A 104 6.69 18.86 -11.17
CA ALA A 104 8.10 18.89 -10.77
C ALA A 104 8.52 17.57 -10.11
N GLU A 105 7.72 17.04 -9.18
CA GLU A 105 8.00 15.78 -8.50
C GLU A 105 7.97 14.59 -9.47
N ILE A 106 6.92 14.51 -10.30
CA ILE A 106 6.81 13.46 -11.32
C ILE A 106 8.01 13.48 -12.26
N ALA A 107 8.40 14.66 -12.75
CA ALA A 107 9.53 14.78 -13.67
C ALA A 107 10.88 14.52 -13.00
N ALA A 108 11.00 14.75 -11.69
CA ALA A 108 12.21 14.45 -10.93
C ALA A 108 12.36 12.95 -10.68
N VAL A 109 11.31 12.27 -10.21
CA VAL A 109 11.35 10.82 -9.97
C VAL A 109 11.59 10.05 -11.28
N LYS A 110 10.91 10.43 -12.38
CA LYS A 110 11.19 9.83 -13.70
C LYS A 110 12.63 9.99 -14.17
N LEU A 111 13.35 11.01 -13.69
CA LEU A 111 14.73 11.26 -14.05
C LEU A 111 15.70 10.49 -13.15
N THR A 112 15.43 10.41 -11.84
CA THR A 112 16.37 9.88 -10.85
C THR A 112 16.14 8.42 -10.49
N HIS A 113 14.92 7.90 -10.67
CA HIS A 113 14.51 6.52 -10.36
C HIS A 113 13.66 5.97 -11.51
N THR A 114 14.30 5.66 -12.65
CA THR A 114 13.62 5.28 -13.90
C THR A 114 12.80 4.00 -13.80
N GLU A 115 13.27 3.05 -12.99
CA GLU A 115 12.62 1.74 -12.80
C GLU A 115 11.47 1.79 -11.78
N ALA A 116 11.39 2.84 -10.95
CA ALA A 116 10.38 2.95 -9.92
C ALA A 116 9.03 3.38 -10.51
N HIS A 117 7.96 2.71 -10.11
CA HIS A 117 6.61 3.14 -10.48
C HIS A 117 6.22 4.42 -9.75
N ILE A 118 5.50 5.30 -10.44
CA ILE A 118 4.94 6.51 -9.84
C ILE A 118 3.45 6.30 -9.59
N VAL A 119 3.03 6.54 -8.35
CA VAL A 119 1.64 6.42 -7.92
C VAL A 119 1.17 7.76 -7.37
N LEU A 120 0.22 8.38 -8.07
CA LEU A 120 -0.36 9.65 -7.68
C LEU A 120 -1.45 9.43 -6.63
N CYS A 121 -1.43 10.27 -5.61
CA CYS A 121 -2.42 10.30 -4.56
C CYS A 121 -3.83 10.48 -5.15
N SER A 122 -4.69 9.49 -4.93
CA SER A 122 -6.07 9.49 -5.44
C SER A 122 -6.88 10.70 -4.96
N PHE A 123 -6.64 11.20 -3.74
CA PHE A 123 -7.26 12.43 -3.24
C PHE A 123 -6.86 13.65 -4.07
N HIS A 124 -5.57 13.81 -4.39
CA HIS A 124 -5.08 14.92 -5.20
C HIS A 124 -5.57 14.85 -6.64
N VAL A 125 -5.64 13.65 -7.21
CA VAL A 125 -6.23 13.42 -8.55
C VAL A 125 -7.71 13.78 -8.55
N CYS A 126 -8.47 13.28 -7.56
CA CYS A 126 -9.90 13.61 -7.40
C CYS A 126 -10.10 15.12 -7.25
N ARG A 127 -9.27 15.80 -6.45
CA ARG A 127 -9.31 17.25 -6.29
C ARG A 127 -9.00 17.98 -7.60
N ALA A 128 -8.02 17.49 -8.38
CA ALA A 128 -7.68 18.05 -9.68
C ALA A 128 -8.84 17.91 -10.68
N PHE A 129 -9.54 16.76 -10.69
CA PHE A 129 -10.69 16.53 -11.57
C PHE A 129 -11.89 17.38 -11.14
N CYS A 130 -12.20 17.36 -9.84
CA CYS A 130 -13.33 18.10 -9.27
C CYS A 130 -13.20 19.62 -9.39
N ARG A 131 -12.00 20.18 -9.61
CA ARG A 131 -11.80 21.61 -9.91
C ARG A 131 -12.37 22.03 -11.27
N LYS A 132 -12.66 21.09 -12.17
CA LYS A 132 -13.15 21.36 -13.53
C LYS A 132 -14.67 21.42 -13.66
N THR A 133 -15.39 21.17 -12.58
CA THR A 133 -16.84 21.25 -12.57
C THR A 133 -17.34 21.71 -11.21
N ARG A 134 -18.47 22.41 -11.18
CA ARG A 134 -19.18 22.71 -9.93
C ARG A 134 -20.23 21.66 -9.59
N ASN A 135 -20.65 20.84 -10.57
CA ASN A 135 -21.72 19.85 -10.43
C ASN A 135 -21.31 18.71 -9.47
N PRO A 136 -21.99 18.53 -8.31
CA PRO A 136 -21.67 17.49 -7.34
C PRO A 136 -21.81 16.07 -7.89
N ILE A 137 -22.76 15.82 -8.79
CA ILE A 137 -22.98 14.52 -9.42
C ILE A 137 -21.78 14.16 -10.29
N VAL A 138 -21.32 15.10 -11.12
CA VAL A 138 -20.12 14.90 -11.95
C VAL A 138 -18.88 14.69 -11.08
N LYS A 139 -18.73 15.42 -9.97
CA LYS A 139 -17.64 15.18 -9.00
C LYS A 139 -17.65 13.75 -8.46
N ASN A 140 -18.83 13.22 -8.11
CA ASN A 140 -18.96 11.84 -7.66
C ASN A 140 -18.49 10.84 -8.74
N TYR A 141 -18.93 11.04 -10.00
CA TYR A 141 -18.48 10.22 -11.12
C TYR A 141 -16.97 10.28 -11.32
N LEU A 142 -16.37 11.47 -11.26
CA LEU A 142 -14.92 11.65 -11.39
C LEU A 142 -14.15 10.92 -10.28
N CYS A 143 -14.60 11.00 -9.02
CA CYS A 143 -13.97 10.24 -7.94
C CYS A 143 -14.11 8.72 -8.13
N ARG A 144 -15.27 8.26 -8.62
CA ARG A 144 -15.49 6.84 -8.95
C ARG A 144 -14.63 6.36 -10.11
N LEU A 145 -14.34 7.23 -11.08
CA LEU A 145 -13.43 6.96 -12.18
C LEU A 145 -11.99 6.72 -11.68
N VAL A 146 -11.50 7.57 -10.76
CA VAL A 146 -10.17 7.38 -10.13
C VAL A 146 -10.07 6.04 -9.40
N GLN A 147 -11.16 5.64 -8.74
CA GLN A 147 -11.26 4.36 -8.03
C GLN A 147 -11.55 3.16 -8.95
N CYS A 148 -11.65 3.37 -10.28
CA CYS A 148 -12.10 2.39 -11.27
C CYS A 148 -13.42 1.67 -10.90
N LYS A 149 -14.32 2.38 -10.23
CA LYS A 149 -15.70 1.91 -9.92
C LYS A 149 -16.67 2.15 -11.07
N ILE A 150 -16.21 2.81 -12.13
CA ILE A 150 -16.92 3.02 -13.38
C ILE A 150 -15.95 2.90 -14.55
N ARG A 151 -16.50 2.53 -15.69
CA ARG A 151 -15.84 2.41 -16.98
C ARG A 151 -15.42 3.79 -17.53
N SER A 152 -14.26 3.88 -18.18
CA SER A 152 -13.68 5.14 -18.66
C SER A 152 -14.45 5.71 -19.86
N GLU A 153 -15.24 4.89 -20.55
CA GLU A 153 -16.14 5.28 -21.65
C GLU A 153 -17.17 6.34 -21.20
N VAL A 154 -17.46 6.44 -19.90
CA VAL A 154 -18.34 7.47 -19.32
C VAL A 154 -17.76 8.88 -19.49
N ILE A 155 -16.45 9.04 -19.71
CA ILE A 155 -15.82 10.35 -19.98
C ILE A 155 -16.44 11.04 -21.19
N SER A 156 -16.86 10.28 -22.21
CA SER A 156 -17.53 10.81 -23.42
C SER A 156 -18.88 11.46 -23.14
N ARG A 157 -19.52 11.10 -22.01
CA ARG A 157 -20.84 11.60 -21.59
C ARG A 157 -20.75 12.81 -20.67
N LEU A 158 -19.54 13.24 -20.33
CA LEU A 158 -19.31 14.45 -19.53
C LEU A 158 -19.33 15.70 -20.42
N ASP A 159 -19.54 16.86 -19.80
CA ASP A 159 -19.40 18.16 -20.46
C ASP A 159 -18.07 18.23 -21.24
N ALA A 160 -18.12 18.81 -22.45
CA ALA A 160 -16.99 18.84 -23.39
C ALA A 160 -15.69 19.37 -22.75
N THR A 161 -15.80 20.40 -21.90
CA THR A 161 -14.67 20.98 -21.17
C THR A 161 -13.99 20.00 -20.22
N VAL A 162 -14.77 19.21 -19.48
CA VAL A 162 -14.24 18.22 -18.52
C VAL A 162 -13.65 17.05 -19.29
N SER A 163 -14.37 16.54 -20.29
CA SER A 163 -13.91 15.43 -21.13
C SER A 163 -12.59 15.76 -21.83
N GLN A 164 -12.50 16.92 -22.49
CA GLN A 164 -11.29 17.36 -23.19
C GLN A 164 -10.11 17.57 -22.23
N TYR A 165 -10.36 18.09 -21.02
CA TYR A 165 -9.33 18.21 -19.99
C TYR A 165 -8.77 16.85 -19.57
N LEU A 166 -9.64 15.87 -19.28
CA LEU A 166 -9.22 14.52 -18.89
C LEU A 166 -8.43 13.83 -20.00
N GLN A 167 -8.95 13.87 -21.24
CA GLN A 167 -8.30 13.25 -22.39
C GLN A 167 -6.91 13.83 -22.63
N ARG A 168 -6.78 15.16 -22.67
CA ARG A 168 -5.50 15.82 -22.96
C ARG A 168 -4.48 15.69 -21.83
N ARG A 169 -4.90 15.77 -20.57
CA ARG A 169 -3.97 15.93 -19.43
C ARG A 169 -3.76 14.67 -18.60
N TRP A 170 -4.67 13.69 -18.65
CA TRP A 170 -4.68 12.57 -17.69
C TRP A 170 -4.76 11.18 -18.32
N MET A 171 -5.46 11.01 -19.44
CA MET A 171 -5.72 9.67 -20.01
C MET A 171 -4.46 9.00 -20.59
N HIS A 172 -3.50 9.78 -21.09
CA HIS A 172 -2.21 9.28 -21.56
C HIS A 172 -1.30 8.77 -20.43
N ARG A 173 -1.63 9.06 -19.17
CA ARG A 173 -0.87 8.71 -17.96
C ARG A 173 -1.74 8.05 -16.89
N ARG A 174 -2.69 7.22 -17.34
CA ARG A 174 -3.73 6.60 -16.51
C ARG A 174 -3.18 5.59 -15.51
N GLU A 175 -2.09 4.93 -15.86
CA GLU A 175 -1.30 4.04 -15.01
C GLU A 175 -0.80 4.74 -13.73
N LEU A 176 -0.59 6.05 -13.77
CA LEU A 176 -0.13 6.80 -12.61
C LEU A 176 -1.23 7.05 -11.56
N TRP A 177 -2.52 7.00 -11.92
CA TRP A 177 -3.60 7.45 -11.02
C TRP A 177 -4.80 6.51 -10.88
N ALA A 178 -5.19 5.81 -11.94
CA ALA A 178 -6.37 4.95 -11.92
C ALA A 178 -6.03 3.63 -11.21
N ALA A 179 -6.87 3.21 -10.27
CA ALA A 179 -6.59 2.04 -9.42
C ALA A 179 -6.42 0.73 -10.22
N CYS A 180 -7.27 0.52 -11.23
CA CYS A 180 -7.30 -0.68 -12.07
C CYS A 180 -6.09 -0.87 -13.00
N PHE A 181 -5.23 0.14 -13.16
CA PHE A 181 -3.98 0.00 -13.92
C PHE A 181 -2.77 -0.21 -13.01
N ARG A 182 -2.98 -0.42 -11.70
CA ARG A 182 -1.94 -0.52 -10.67
C ARG A 182 -1.99 -1.84 -9.90
N ASP A 183 -2.69 -2.84 -10.44
CA ASP A 183 -2.87 -4.15 -9.81
C ASP A 183 -1.55 -4.94 -9.68
N ASN A 184 -0.52 -4.55 -10.44
CA ASN A 184 0.84 -5.09 -10.40
C ASN A 184 1.87 -4.15 -9.77
N VAL A 185 1.45 -3.04 -9.15
CA VAL A 185 2.36 -2.03 -8.58
C VAL A 185 2.38 -2.16 -7.06
N LEU A 186 3.58 -2.30 -6.49
CA LEU A 186 3.76 -2.39 -5.05
C LEU A 186 3.47 -1.05 -4.37
N THR A 187 2.46 -1.01 -3.50
CA THR A 187 2.05 0.23 -2.81
C THR A 187 1.87 0.06 -1.32
N PHE A 188 1.84 -1.16 -0.81
CA PHE A 188 1.48 -1.48 0.58
C PHE A 188 0.12 -0.89 1.02
N GLY A 189 -0.76 -0.60 0.05
CA GLY A 189 -2.06 0.03 0.28
C GLY A 189 -2.03 1.55 0.34
N ASN A 190 -0.90 2.18 0.01
CA ASN A 190 -0.79 3.62 -0.11
C ASN A 190 -1.36 4.07 -1.46
N ASP A 191 -2.65 4.40 -1.46
CA ASP A 191 -3.36 5.00 -2.60
C ASP A 191 -3.56 6.52 -2.44
N THR A 192 -3.14 7.06 -1.31
CA THR A 192 -3.26 8.47 -0.92
C THR A 192 -1.99 8.92 -0.18
N ASN A 193 -1.62 10.19 -0.32
CA ASN A 193 -0.57 10.82 0.50
C ASN A 193 -1.11 11.28 1.87
N ASN A 194 -2.30 10.83 2.29
CA ASN A 194 -2.95 11.20 3.56
C ASN A 194 -2.03 11.00 4.76
N ARG A 195 -1.16 9.99 4.69
CA ARG A 195 -0.24 9.66 5.76
C ARG A 195 0.92 10.65 5.86
N VAL A 196 1.47 11.08 4.71
CA VAL A 196 2.44 12.18 4.65
C VAL A 196 1.82 13.48 5.13
N GLU A 197 0.60 13.80 4.67
CA GLU A 197 -0.13 14.98 5.15
C GLU A 197 -0.40 14.93 6.67
N SER A 198 -0.65 13.74 7.22
CA SER A 198 -0.83 13.54 8.66
C SER A 198 0.47 13.78 9.43
N SER A 199 1.61 13.32 8.92
CA SER A 199 2.94 13.66 9.45
C SER A 199 3.15 15.18 9.43
N HIS A 200 2.89 15.82 8.29
CA HIS A 200 2.94 17.27 8.15
C HIS A 200 2.06 17.99 9.19
N LYS A 201 0.82 17.55 9.39
CA LYS A 201 -0.11 18.14 10.37
C LYS A 201 0.40 18.01 11.80
N GLN A 202 0.95 16.86 12.19
CA GLN A 202 1.49 16.65 13.53
C GLN A 202 2.70 17.52 13.79
N MET A 203 3.66 17.53 12.87
CA MET A 203 4.89 18.33 12.97
C MET A 203 4.58 19.84 12.96
N LYS A 204 3.62 20.29 12.13
CA LYS A 204 3.21 21.71 12.06
C LYS A 204 2.67 22.25 13.38
N ARG A 205 2.23 21.42 14.33
CA ARG A 205 1.83 21.87 15.68
C ARG A 205 2.97 22.52 16.46
N TYR A 206 4.21 22.18 16.11
CA TYR A 206 5.41 22.67 16.79
C TYR A 206 6.11 23.82 16.02
N LEU A 207 5.76 24.00 14.74
CA LEU A 207 6.38 24.99 13.85
C LEU A 207 5.54 26.26 13.75
N GLN A 208 6.21 27.41 13.71
CA GLN A 208 5.56 28.70 13.55
C GLN A 208 6.07 29.40 12.29
N ARG A 209 5.19 30.13 11.60
CA ARG A 209 5.55 30.92 10.42
C ARG A 209 6.61 31.98 10.69
N SER A 210 6.71 32.45 11.93
CA SER A 210 7.70 33.43 12.40
C SER A 210 9.05 32.81 12.75
N ASP A 211 9.15 31.48 12.89
CA ASP A 211 10.40 30.82 13.22
C ASP A 211 11.43 31.03 12.11
N SER A 212 12.68 31.28 12.49
CA SER A 212 13.80 31.19 11.56
C SER A 212 13.91 29.76 10.99
N LEU A 213 14.59 29.61 9.85
CA LEU A 213 14.83 28.28 9.29
C LEU A 213 15.58 27.38 10.28
N HIS A 214 16.66 27.87 10.90
CA HIS A 214 17.42 27.10 11.90
C HIS A 214 16.54 26.64 13.09
N LYS A 215 15.65 27.51 13.58
CA LYS A 215 14.77 27.17 14.71
C LYS A 215 13.73 26.14 14.30
N SER A 216 13.23 26.24 13.06
CA SER A 216 12.33 25.25 12.47
C SER A 216 13.02 23.89 12.35
N MET A 217 14.26 23.86 11.86
CA MET A 217 15.06 22.62 11.77
C MET A 217 15.27 21.97 13.14
N LEU A 218 15.67 22.75 14.16
CA LEU A 218 15.85 22.24 15.51
C LEU A 218 14.56 21.65 16.10
N LYS A 219 13.42 22.31 15.86
CA LYS A 219 12.11 21.82 16.30
C LYS A 219 11.72 20.52 15.60
N VAL A 220 11.95 20.43 14.30
CA VAL A 220 11.70 19.22 13.51
C VAL A 220 12.58 18.07 14.00
N PHE A 221 13.87 18.32 14.25
CA PHE A 221 14.79 17.32 14.77
C PHE A 221 14.34 16.80 16.15
N LYS A 222 13.99 17.69 17.08
CA LYS A 222 13.45 17.30 18.40
C LYS A 222 12.16 16.51 18.29
N TRP A 223 11.24 16.92 17.42
CA TRP A 223 10.00 16.19 17.17
C TRP A 223 10.27 14.79 16.62
N HIS A 224 11.24 14.65 15.71
CA HIS A 224 11.62 13.36 15.16
C HIS A 224 12.17 12.42 16.24
N GLN A 225 13.08 12.90 17.09
CA GLN A 225 13.62 12.11 18.21
C GLN A 225 12.50 11.61 19.16
N GLN A 226 11.55 12.48 19.50
CA GLN A 226 10.39 12.11 20.33
C GLN A 226 9.50 11.08 19.62
N SER A 227 9.25 11.26 18.33
CA SER A 227 8.48 10.33 17.52
C SER A 227 9.14 8.95 17.48
N PHE A 228 10.46 8.91 17.27
CA PHE A 228 11.24 7.68 17.24
C PHE A 228 11.22 6.92 18.57
N ALA A 229 11.42 7.61 19.71
CA ALA A 229 11.31 6.99 21.03
C ALA A 229 9.92 6.37 21.26
N ARG A 230 8.87 7.05 20.81
CA ARG A 230 7.49 6.54 20.86
C ARG A 230 7.31 5.27 20.01
N ILE A 231 7.94 5.21 18.85
CA ILE A 231 7.89 4.06 17.94
C ILE A 231 8.54 2.83 18.59
N GLN A 232 9.71 3.03 19.20
CA GLN A 232 10.39 1.97 19.94
C GLN A 232 9.53 1.48 21.11
N GLN A 233 8.91 2.39 21.88
CA GLN A 233 8.01 2.03 22.97
C GLN A 233 6.78 1.24 22.47
N GLU A 234 6.17 1.67 21.36
CA GLU A 234 5.05 0.97 20.72
C GLU A 234 5.45 -0.45 20.30
N ALA A 235 6.68 -0.64 19.78
CA ALA A 235 7.21 -1.94 19.41
C ALA A 235 7.41 -2.84 20.65
N THR A 236 7.98 -2.32 21.73
CA THR A 236 8.15 -3.06 23.00
C THR A 236 6.80 -3.47 23.61
N ILE A 237 5.80 -2.59 23.58
CA ILE A 237 4.44 -2.91 24.05
C ILE A 237 3.79 -3.97 23.15
N ALA A 238 4.00 -3.89 21.83
CA ALA A 238 3.48 -4.90 20.93
C ALA A 238 4.12 -6.28 21.18
N GLN A 239 5.42 -6.31 21.51
CA GLN A 239 6.16 -7.53 21.81
C GLN A 239 5.70 -8.22 23.10
N SER A 240 5.35 -7.46 24.14
CA SER A 240 4.90 -8.03 25.42
C SER A 240 3.47 -8.57 25.42
N ARG A 241 2.70 -8.32 24.35
CA ARG A 241 1.31 -8.77 24.24
C ARG A 241 1.23 -10.18 23.68
N CYS A 242 0.34 -10.99 24.25
CA CYS A 242 -0.10 -12.21 23.59
C CYS A 242 -1.25 -11.90 22.64
N PHE A 243 -1.12 -12.30 21.37
CA PHE A 243 -2.17 -12.13 20.37
C PHE A 243 -2.90 -13.44 20.12
N THR A 244 -4.23 -13.38 20.15
CA THR A 244 -5.10 -14.50 19.83
C THR A 244 -5.85 -14.21 18.54
N TYR A 245 -5.76 -15.13 17.58
CA TYR A 245 -6.36 -14.97 16.27
C TYR A 245 -7.41 -16.06 15.96
N PRO A 246 -8.55 -15.71 15.35
CA PRO A 246 -9.57 -16.66 14.91
C PRO A 246 -9.12 -17.38 13.62
N CYS A 247 -8.17 -18.30 13.72
CA CYS A 247 -7.59 -18.98 12.56
C CYS A 247 -7.30 -20.47 12.84
N SER A 248 -7.10 -21.24 11.77
CA SER A 248 -6.70 -22.65 11.89
C SER A 248 -5.30 -22.77 12.49
N GLN A 249 -5.09 -23.78 13.35
CA GLN A 249 -3.78 -24.11 13.91
C GLN A 249 -2.71 -24.34 12.83
N ARG A 250 -3.13 -24.82 11.64
CA ARG A 250 -2.22 -25.03 10.50
C ARG A 250 -1.60 -23.73 9.97
N LEU A 251 -2.22 -22.57 10.20
CA LEU A 251 -1.68 -21.27 9.80
C LEU A 251 -0.83 -20.61 10.88
N LEU A 252 -0.90 -21.08 12.13
CA LEU A 252 -0.19 -20.50 13.25
C LEU A 252 1.33 -20.35 13.01
N PRO A 253 2.04 -21.31 12.34
CA PRO A 253 3.45 -21.17 12.02
C PRO A 253 3.78 -19.94 11.16
N ILE A 254 2.86 -19.50 10.30
CA ILE A 254 3.00 -18.28 9.47
C ILE A 254 2.56 -17.06 10.28
N ILE A 255 1.38 -17.13 10.91
CA ILE A 255 0.78 -15.98 11.60
C ILE A 255 1.67 -15.46 12.74
N ARG A 256 2.35 -16.34 13.48
CA ARG A 256 3.27 -15.94 14.56
C ARG A 256 4.47 -15.13 14.07
N LEU A 257 4.88 -15.30 12.81
CA LEU A 257 6.01 -14.57 12.23
C LEU A 257 5.63 -13.13 11.86
N LEU A 258 4.34 -12.86 11.68
CA LEU A 258 3.84 -11.58 11.19
C LEU A 258 3.55 -10.61 12.34
N THR A 259 3.75 -9.31 12.09
CA THR A 259 3.24 -8.28 13.00
C THR A 259 1.71 -8.39 13.13
N PRO A 260 1.10 -7.85 14.20
CA PRO A 260 -0.34 -7.92 14.38
C PRO A 260 -1.12 -7.24 13.26
N TYR A 261 -0.52 -6.22 12.65
CA TYR A 261 -1.09 -5.55 11.49
C TYR A 261 -1.18 -6.50 10.30
N ALA A 262 -0.07 -7.14 9.93
CA ALA A 262 -0.01 -8.05 8.79
C ALA A 262 -0.79 -9.35 9.04
N ALA A 263 -0.70 -9.93 10.24
CA ALA A 263 -1.45 -11.11 10.66
C ALA A 263 -2.96 -10.94 10.40
N ARG A 264 -3.54 -9.80 10.83
CA ARG A 264 -4.96 -9.50 10.59
C ARG A 264 -5.31 -9.41 9.11
N LYS A 265 -4.41 -8.91 8.27
CA LYS A 265 -4.61 -8.82 6.81
C LYS A 265 -4.57 -10.21 6.18
N VAL A 266 -3.57 -11.01 6.53
CA VAL A 266 -3.39 -12.39 6.03
C VAL A 266 -4.56 -13.29 6.44
N ILE A 267 -5.05 -13.19 7.67
CA ILE A 267 -6.24 -13.94 8.12
C ILE A 267 -7.46 -13.56 7.29
N ARG A 268 -7.71 -12.26 7.09
CA ARG A 268 -8.81 -11.79 6.25
C ARG A 268 -8.69 -12.28 4.81
N GLU A 269 -7.48 -12.33 4.26
CA GLU A 269 -7.24 -12.90 2.93
C GLU A 269 -7.56 -14.40 2.89
N TYR A 270 -7.16 -15.14 3.92
CA TYR A 270 -7.45 -16.58 4.03
C TYR A 270 -8.95 -16.88 4.19
N GLU A 271 -9.71 -16.02 4.87
CA GLU A 271 -11.17 -16.14 4.92
C GLU A 271 -11.81 -16.06 3.53
N ARG A 272 -11.12 -15.43 2.57
CA ARG A 272 -11.50 -15.36 1.16
C ARG A 272 -11.03 -16.53 0.31
N ARG A 273 -10.49 -17.60 0.89
CA ARG A 273 -10.05 -18.77 0.12
C ARG A 273 -11.16 -19.48 -0.65
N ARG A 274 -12.43 -19.35 -0.23
CA ARG A 274 -13.58 -20.04 -0.84
C ARG A 274 -13.82 -19.72 -2.32
N TRP A 275 -13.20 -18.65 -2.81
CA TRP A 275 -13.30 -18.21 -4.20
C TRP A 275 -12.12 -18.65 -5.06
N ALA A 276 -11.05 -19.19 -4.46
CA ALA A 276 -9.87 -19.66 -5.16
C ALA A 276 -9.93 -21.18 -5.33
N VAL A 277 -10.03 -21.62 -6.58
CA VAL A 277 -10.09 -23.03 -6.97
C VAL A 277 -8.86 -23.34 -7.80
N VAL A 278 -8.17 -24.44 -7.51
CA VAL A 278 -7.04 -24.89 -8.32
C VAL A 278 -7.56 -25.40 -9.67
N GLU A 279 -7.02 -24.87 -10.75
CA GLU A 279 -7.34 -25.29 -12.12
C GLU A 279 -6.33 -26.33 -12.61
N VAL A 280 -5.04 -26.00 -12.52
CA VAL A 280 -3.92 -26.85 -12.99
C VAL A 280 -2.80 -26.81 -11.96
N GLU A 281 -2.20 -27.98 -11.67
CA GLU A 281 -0.98 -28.07 -10.87
C GLU A 281 0.13 -28.73 -11.69
N SER A 282 1.34 -28.20 -11.59
CA SER A 282 2.56 -28.77 -12.14
C SER A 282 3.64 -28.85 -11.04
N PHE A 283 4.86 -29.21 -11.42
CA PHE A 283 5.99 -29.28 -10.48
C PHE A 283 6.38 -27.88 -9.97
N ASP A 284 6.47 -26.89 -10.86
CA ASP A 284 6.92 -25.53 -10.54
C ASP A 284 5.78 -24.51 -10.37
N TYR A 285 4.59 -24.81 -10.89
CA TYR A 285 3.49 -23.85 -10.93
C TYR A 285 2.17 -24.41 -10.41
N VAL A 286 1.39 -23.55 -9.75
CA VAL A 286 -0.02 -23.80 -9.41
C VAL A 286 -0.88 -22.68 -9.97
N PHE A 287 -1.85 -23.04 -10.81
CA PHE A 287 -2.81 -22.13 -11.41
C PHE A 287 -4.15 -22.19 -10.67
N PHE A 288 -4.67 -21.02 -10.31
CA PHE A 288 -5.96 -20.86 -9.64
C PHE A 288 -6.93 -20.07 -10.51
N GLN A 289 -8.21 -20.44 -10.44
CA GLN A 289 -9.32 -19.58 -10.81
C GLN A 289 -9.83 -18.89 -9.53
N ASP A 290 -9.75 -17.56 -9.49
CA ASP A 290 -10.10 -16.76 -8.31
C ASP A 290 -10.92 -15.52 -8.71
N ASN A 291 -12.21 -15.52 -8.33
CA ASN A 291 -13.17 -14.46 -8.70
C ASN A 291 -13.22 -14.13 -10.21
N GLY A 292 -13.09 -15.14 -11.06
CA GLY A 292 -13.13 -14.95 -12.52
C GLY A 292 -11.78 -14.65 -13.16
N ASN A 293 -10.73 -14.44 -12.36
CA ASN A 293 -9.37 -14.21 -12.84
C ASN A 293 -8.52 -15.46 -12.71
N ARG A 294 -7.66 -15.70 -13.70
CA ARG A 294 -6.59 -16.69 -13.59
C ARG A 294 -5.45 -16.09 -12.78
N VAL A 295 -4.99 -16.85 -11.80
CA VAL A 295 -3.88 -16.52 -10.92
C VAL A 295 -2.85 -17.62 -11.01
N GLU A 296 -1.59 -17.21 -11.06
CA GLU A 296 -0.44 -18.09 -11.13
C GLU A 296 0.37 -17.96 -9.83
N VAL A 297 0.82 -19.10 -9.31
CA VAL A 297 1.78 -19.20 -8.22
C VAL A 297 3.00 -19.94 -8.74
N ASP A 298 4.14 -19.24 -8.74
CA ASP A 298 5.45 -19.82 -9.01
C ASP A 298 6.04 -20.34 -7.70
N LEU A 299 6.22 -21.66 -7.61
CA LEU A 299 6.70 -22.34 -6.41
C LEU A 299 8.21 -22.14 -6.20
N SER A 300 8.96 -21.98 -7.29
CA SER A 300 10.41 -21.80 -7.27
C SER A 300 10.78 -20.37 -6.90
N ALA A 301 10.13 -19.38 -7.52
CA ALA A 301 10.30 -17.97 -7.18
C ALA A 301 9.54 -17.54 -5.90
N CYS A 302 8.64 -18.39 -5.40
CA CYS A 302 7.75 -18.08 -4.28
C CYS A 302 6.90 -16.81 -4.52
N THR A 303 6.40 -16.63 -5.74
CA THR A 303 5.63 -15.44 -6.15
C THR A 303 4.20 -15.80 -6.53
N CYS A 304 3.32 -14.79 -6.56
CA CYS A 304 1.95 -14.95 -7.02
C CYS A 304 1.51 -13.74 -7.84
N THR A 305 0.79 -13.96 -8.94
CA THR A 305 0.29 -12.88 -9.81
C THR A 305 -0.97 -12.19 -9.28
N CYS A 306 -1.52 -12.62 -8.13
CA CYS A 306 -2.72 -11.98 -7.58
C CYS A 306 -2.43 -10.57 -7.06
N VAL A 307 -3.45 -9.70 -7.18
CA VAL A 307 -3.39 -8.30 -6.76
C VAL A 307 -2.91 -8.15 -5.31
N THR A 308 -3.38 -9.00 -4.39
CA THR A 308 -2.94 -8.96 -2.98
C THR A 308 -1.42 -9.10 -2.84
N PHE A 309 -0.82 -10.05 -3.56
CA PHE A 309 0.63 -10.27 -3.48
C PHE A 309 1.40 -9.16 -4.18
N GLN A 310 0.98 -8.78 -5.37
CA GLN A 310 1.66 -7.75 -6.17
C GLN A 310 1.62 -6.36 -5.51
N THR A 311 0.49 -5.97 -4.93
CA THR A 311 0.31 -4.61 -4.38
C THR A 311 0.71 -4.48 -2.93
N PHE A 312 0.71 -5.57 -2.15
CA PHE A 312 1.03 -5.52 -0.72
C PHE A 312 2.18 -6.43 -0.28
N ARG A 313 2.57 -7.46 -1.05
CA ARG A 313 3.49 -8.52 -0.63
C ARG A 313 3.16 -9.18 0.72
N TYR A 314 1.88 -9.33 1.05
CA TYR A 314 1.47 -10.25 2.11
C TYR A 314 1.45 -11.70 1.60
N PRO A 315 1.58 -12.70 2.50
CA PRO A 315 1.16 -14.06 2.21
C PRO A 315 -0.30 -14.07 1.73
N CYS A 316 -0.49 -14.18 0.42
CA CYS A 316 -1.81 -14.14 -0.19
C CYS A 316 -2.50 -15.49 0.00
N ARG A 317 -3.83 -15.52 -0.17
CA ARG A 317 -4.61 -16.75 -0.04
C ARG A 317 -4.10 -17.92 -0.90
N HIS A 318 -3.53 -17.64 -2.07
CA HIS A 318 -2.98 -18.67 -2.96
C HIS A 318 -1.71 -19.31 -2.38
N LEU A 319 -0.75 -18.50 -1.92
CA LEU A 319 0.46 -19.02 -1.24
C LEU A 319 0.09 -19.82 0.02
N LEU A 320 -0.90 -19.35 0.79
CA LEU A 320 -1.40 -20.08 1.95
C LEU A 320 -2.05 -21.41 1.55
N LEU A 321 -2.86 -21.44 0.50
CA LEU A 321 -3.49 -22.66 0.00
C LEU A 321 -2.45 -23.66 -0.52
N VAL A 322 -1.45 -23.20 -1.26
CA VAL A 322 -0.33 -24.04 -1.71
C VAL A 322 0.40 -24.64 -0.51
N HIS A 323 0.76 -23.83 0.49
CA HIS A 323 1.41 -24.32 1.72
C HIS A 323 0.60 -25.40 2.44
N LEU A 324 -0.73 -25.24 2.49
CA LEU A 324 -1.61 -26.21 3.13
C LEU A 324 -1.82 -27.49 2.29
N ARG A 325 -1.55 -27.46 0.99
CA ARG A 325 -1.74 -28.61 0.08
C ARG A 325 -0.45 -29.36 -0.21
N LYS A 326 0.68 -28.66 -0.31
CA LYS A 326 1.98 -29.21 -0.70
C LYS A 326 2.96 -29.19 0.49
N PRO A 327 3.31 -30.35 1.07
CA PRO A 327 4.22 -30.43 2.22
C PRO A 327 5.60 -29.78 2.01
N HIS A 328 6.12 -29.82 0.78
CA HIS A 328 7.42 -29.24 0.44
C HIS A 328 7.41 -27.71 0.37
N PHE A 329 6.25 -27.09 0.16
CA PHE A 329 6.12 -25.64 0.13
C PHE A 329 5.99 -25.10 1.57
N THR A 330 7.13 -24.97 2.24
CA THR A 330 7.19 -24.67 3.68
C THR A 330 6.86 -23.20 4.03
N VAL A 331 6.78 -22.90 5.33
CA VAL A 331 6.62 -21.53 5.86
C VAL A 331 7.68 -20.57 5.32
N ASN A 332 8.92 -21.04 5.12
CA ASN A 332 10.01 -20.22 4.59
C ASN A 332 9.74 -19.80 3.13
N HIS A 333 9.12 -20.67 2.33
CA HIS A 333 8.73 -20.34 0.96
C HIS A 333 7.63 -19.28 0.96
N VAL A 334 6.58 -19.48 1.76
CA VAL A 334 5.49 -18.48 1.91
C VAL A 334 6.04 -17.11 2.34
N MET A 335 7.01 -17.09 3.25
CA MET A 335 7.57 -15.87 3.80
C MET A 335 8.71 -15.28 2.97
N HIS A 336 9.18 -15.95 1.91
CA HIS A 336 10.40 -15.57 1.17
C HIS A 336 10.35 -14.11 0.71
N ASN A 337 9.27 -13.73 0.03
CA ASN A 337 9.01 -12.38 -0.50
C ASN A 337 8.18 -11.50 0.45
N CYS A 338 7.82 -12.00 1.64
CA CYS A 338 6.90 -11.33 2.58
C CYS A 338 7.58 -10.87 3.87
N LYS A 339 8.92 -10.87 3.92
CA LYS A 339 9.72 -10.57 5.12
C LYS A 339 9.50 -9.15 5.66
N GLN A 340 9.17 -8.20 4.79
CA GLN A 340 8.70 -6.84 5.11
C GLN A 340 7.70 -6.83 6.27
N TRP A 341 6.82 -7.82 6.34
CA TRP A 341 5.71 -7.86 7.28
C TRP A 341 5.97 -8.69 8.55
N ALA A 342 7.16 -9.29 8.63
CA ALA A 342 7.55 -10.08 9.77
C ALA A 342 7.97 -9.21 10.96
N TRP A 343 7.97 -9.79 12.14
CA TRP A 343 8.69 -9.23 13.28
C TRP A 343 10.19 -9.13 12.94
N SER A 344 10.87 -8.10 13.45
CA SER A 344 12.34 -8.13 13.43
C SER A 344 12.84 -9.32 14.25
N ARG A 345 14.04 -9.83 13.94
CA ARG A 345 14.63 -10.97 14.67
C ARG A 345 14.66 -10.74 16.18
N SER A 346 14.94 -9.52 16.62
CA SER A 346 14.95 -9.14 18.04
C SER A 346 13.56 -9.13 18.68
N LEU A 347 12.51 -8.78 17.91
CA LEU A 347 11.14 -8.72 18.41
C LEU A 347 10.44 -10.08 18.44
N PHE A 348 10.85 -11.04 17.60
CA PHE A 348 10.19 -12.34 17.50
C PHE A 348 10.40 -13.25 18.73
N ALA A 349 11.59 -13.20 19.37
CA ALA A 349 12.01 -14.20 20.36
C ALA A 349 11.13 -14.29 21.63
N SER A 350 10.40 -13.23 21.97
CA SER A 350 9.52 -13.17 23.15
C SER A 350 8.04 -13.04 22.80
N GLN A 351 7.69 -13.25 21.53
CA GLN A 351 6.35 -13.02 21.02
C GLN A 351 5.42 -14.20 21.33
N CYS A 352 4.28 -13.91 21.97
CA CYS A 352 3.23 -14.89 22.25
C CYS A 352 2.11 -14.77 21.20
N THR A 353 1.91 -15.80 20.38
CA THR A 353 0.75 -15.91 19.49
C THR A 353 0.03 -17.22 19.70
N SER A 354 -1.30 -17.16 19.80
CA SER A 354 -2.18 -18.32 19.84
C SER A 354 -3.25 -18.24 18.76
N ALA A 355 -3.70 -19.41 18.31
CA ALA A 355 -4.87 -19.54 17.45
C ALA A 355 -6.06 -20.05 18.25
N VAL A 356 -7.24 -19.49 17.99
CA VAL A 356 -8.53 -20.00 18.48
C VAL A 356 -9.37 -20.41 17.29
N ILE A 357 -9.91 -21.62 17.34
CA ILE A 357 -10.87 -22.07 16.33
C ILE A 357 -12.15 -21.24 16.52
N PRO A 358 -12.66 -20.56 15.48
CA PRO A 358 -13.89 -19.78 15.60
C PRO A 358 -15.03 -20.68 16.12
N ARG A 359 -15.63 -20.32 17.27
CA ARG A 359 -16.69 -21.10 17.93
C ARG A 359 -17.97 -21.25 17.10
N ASN A 360 -18.12 -20.48 16.01
CA ASN A 360 -19.35 -20.40 15.23
C ASN A 360 -19.21 -20.98 13.81
N GLN A 361 -18.84 -22.26 13.69
CA GLN A 361 -19.09 -22.98 12.43
C GLN A 361 -20.60 -22.97 12.09
N GLY A 362 -21.48 -22.99 13.10
CA GLY A 362 -22.94 -22.90 12.94
C GLY A 362 -23.44 -21.60 12.31
N ASP A 363 -22.98 -20.42 12.74
CA ASP A 363 -23.45 -19.15 12.15
C ASP A 363 -22.89 -18.89 10.75
N ILE A 364 -21.67 -19.33 10.48
CA ILE A 364 -21.10 -19.24 9.13
C ILE A 364 -21.87 -20.17 8.20
N LEU A 365 -22.20 -21.40 8.63
CA LEU A 365 -23.02 -22.33 7.86
C LEU A 365 -24.44 -21.79 7.66
N ASN A 366 -25.07 -21.22 8.69
CA ASN A 366 -26.40 -20.62 8.61
C ASN A 366 -26.44 -19.37 7.71
N THR A 367 -25.44 -18.50 7.80
CA THR A 367 -25.31 -17.32 6.94
C THR A 367 -25.01 -17.73 5.49
N LYS A 368 -24.19 -18.77 5.30
CA LYS A 368 -23.85 -19.34 3.99
C LYS A 368 -25.07 -20.03 3.36
N ASN A 369 -25.83 -20.80 4.14
CA ASN A 369 -27.11 -21.40 3.72
C ASN A 369 -28.14 -20.32 3.37
N ARG A 370 -28.22 -19.22 4.13
CA ARG A 370 -29.08 -18.08 3.77
C ARG A 370 -28.70 -17.42 2.45
N ILE A 371 -27.40 -17.23 2.19
CA ILE A 371 -26.90 -16.65 0.93
C ILE A 371 -27.13 -17.60 -0.24
N ILE A 372 -26.88 -18.90 -0.06
CA ILE A 372 -27.14 -19.94 -1.07
C ILE A 372 -28.64 -20.00 -1.36
N ASN A 373 -29.50 -20.06 -0.35
CA ASN A 373 -30.95 -20.09 -0.50
C ASN A 373 -31.49 -18.82 -1.16
N ALA A 374 -30.93 -17.65 -0.84
CA ALA A 374 -31.30 -16.40 -1.50
C ALA A 374 -30.85 -16.34 -2.97
N GLY A 375 -29.68 -16.92 -3.29
CA GLY A 375 -29.20 -17.07 -4.66
C GLY A 375 -30.02 -18.05 -5.48
N MET A 376 -30.34 -19.22 -4.89
CA MET A 376 -31.18 -20.25 -5.51
C MET A 376 -32.60 -19.76 -5.74
N LYS A 377 -33.16 -18.98 -4.80
CA LYS A 377 -34.46 -18.33 -4.98
C LYS A 377 -34.45 -17.38 -6.19
N ARG A 378 -33.43 -16.54 -6.34
CA ARG A 378 -33.31 -15.64 -7.51
C ARG A 378 -33.12 -16.36 -8.84
N ILE A 379 -32.46 -17.52 -8.84
CA ILE A 379 -32.27 -18.35 -10.04
C ILE A 379 -33.60 -19.04 -10.39
N SER A 380 -34.29 -19.59 -9.40
CA SER A 380 -35.62 -20.16 -9.56
C SER A 380 -36.63 -19.13 -10.09
N ASP A 381 -36.67 -17.94 -9.49
CA ASP A 381 -37.54 -16.84 -9.90
C ASP A 381 -37.29 -16.38 -11.36
N LYS A 382 -36.08 -16.63 -11.89
CA LYS A 382 -35.65 -16.15 -13.23
C LYS A 382 -35.63 -17.22 -14.31
N PHE A 383 -35.41 -18.49 -13.94
CA PHE A 383 -35.16 -19.58 -14.89
C PHE A 383 -36.01 -20.84 -14.62
N GLY A 384 -36.87 -20.81 -13.59
CA GLY A 384 -37.74 -21.92 -13.20
C GLY A 384 -37.06 -22.93 -12.26
N GLU A 385 -37.88 -23.59 -11.42
CA GLU A 385 -37.43 -24.50 -10.36
C GLU A 385 -36.64 -25.70 -10.90
N VAL A 386 -37.04 -26.24 -12.05
CA VAL A 386 -36.40 -27.41 -12.68
C VAL A 386 -34.94 -27.11 -13.02
N PHE A 387 -34.66 -25.92 -13.57
CA PHE A 387 -33.31 -25.48 -13.92
C PHE A 387 -32.46 -25.17 -12.67
N ALA A 388 -33.07 -24.56 -11.65
CA ALA A 388 -32.38 -24.25 -10.40
C ALA A 388 -31.91 -25.52 -9.65
N ASN A 389 -32.72 -26.58 -9.66
CA ASN A 389 -32.39 -27.85 -9.00
C ASN A 389 -31.22 -28.58 -9.69
N THR A 390 -31.12 -28.57 -11.02
CA THR A 390 -29.98 -29.16 -11.75
C THR A 390 -28.66 -28.43 -11.46
N TYR A 391 -28.72 -27.13 -11.14
CA TYR A 391 -27.55 -26.31 -10.82
C TYR A 391 -27.12 -26.42 -9.35
N ALA A 392 -28.03 -26.80 -8.44
CA ALA A 392 -27.78 -26.89 -7.00
C ALA A 392 -26.82 -28.03 -6.63
N ASP A 393 -26.97 -29.19 -7.27
CA ASP A 393 -26.18 -30.39 -6.96
C ASP A 393 -24.68 -30.19 -7.27
N GLY A 394 -24.36 -29.50 -8.38
CA GLY A 394 -22.98 -29.18 -8.75
C GLY A 394 -22.29 -28.17 -7.82
N VAL A 395 -23.03 -27.17 -7.35
CA VAL A 395 -22.51 -26.12 -6.45
C VAL A 395 -22.33 -26.67 -5.02
N ILE A 396 -23.24 -27.50 -4.53
CA ILE A 396 -23.16 -28.12 -3.20
C ILE A 396 -22.01 -29.15 -3.15
N ALA A 397 -21.85 -29.96 -4.20
CA ALA A 397 -20.75 -30.91 -4.31
C ALA A 397 -19.36 -30.23 -4.36
N GLY A 398 -19.24 -29.11 -5.07
CA GLY A 398 -18.00 -28.33 -5.12
C GLY A 398 -17.64 -27.67 -3.78
N ILE A 399 -18.64 -27.18 -3.05
CA ILE A 399 -18.45 -26.52 -1.75
C ILE A 399 -18.06 -27.52 -0.65
N ASN A 400 -18.64 -28.73 -0.65
CA ASN A 400 -18.32 -29.77 0.34
C ASN A 400 -16.89 -30.32 0.20
N ARG A 401 -16.34 -30.40 -1.02
CA ARG A 401 -14.92 -30.77 -1.23
C ARG A 401 -13.94 -29.74 -0.67
N VAL A 402 -14.32 -28.46 -0.63
CA VAL A 402 -13.48 -27.35 -0.11
C VAL A 402 -13.56 -27.23 1.42
N LEU A 403 -14.59 -27.80 2.05
CA LEU A 403 -14.79 -27.71 3.51
C LEU A 403 -14.12 -28.85 4.30
N ASN A 404 -13.80 -29.97 3.64
CA ASN A 404 -13.14 -31.13 4.26
C ASN A 404 -11.61 -31.18 4.06
N MET A 405 -10.99 -30.07 3.61
CA MET A 405 -9.52 -29.85 3.53
C MET A 405 -9.10 -28.65 4.37
#